data_AF-A0A2K9HMK9-F1
#
_entry.id   AF-A0A2K9HMK9-F1
#
_cell.length_a   1.000
_cell.length_b   1.000
_cell.length_c   1.000
_cell.angle_alpha   90.00
_cell.angle_beta   90.00
_cell.angle_gamma   90.00
#
_symmetry.space_group_name_H-M   'P 1'
#
loop_
_entity.id
_entity.type
_entity.pdbx_description
1 polymer ?
#
loop_
_entity_poly.entity_id
_entity_poly.type
_entity_poly.pdbx_seq_one_letter_code
_entity_poly.pdbx_strand_id
1 'polypeptide(L)'
;MVQTTPEDDASKKITSRLKRSRGQLDAVLRMMDEGKPCNEVLMQLSAVKSSVDKAMKLVMAQNIRRNSNCTSEKQLAELQKSLDLMLKTK
;
A
#
# COMPACT_ATOMS: atom_id res chain seq x y z
N MET A 1 -30.54 1.80 -7.89
CA MET A 1 -29.48 0.86 -7.50
C MET A 1 -28.19 1.31 -8.16
N VAL A 2 -27.28 1.97 -7.42
CA VAL A 2 -25.97 2.36 -7.97
C VAL A 2 -25.10 1.10 -8.04
N GLN A 3 -24.77 0.68 -9.25
CA GLN A 3 -23.84 -0.41 -9.50
C GLN A 3 -22.43 0.09 -9.15
N THR A 4 -21.90 -0.26 -7.98
CA THR A 4 -20.48 -0.05 -7.67
C THR A 4 -19.65 -0.94 -8.58
N THR A 5 -18.74 -0.32 -9.34
CA THR A 5 -17.87 -1.05 -10.26
C THR A 5 -16.79 -1.82 -9.49
N PRO A 6 -16.21 -2.90 -10.06
CA PRO A 6 -15.12 -3.64 -9.44
C PRO A 6 -13.88 -2.81 -9.09
N GLU A 7 -13.72 -1.63 -9.69
CA GLU A 7 -12.63 -0.69 -9.39
C GLU A 7 -12.89 0.11 -8.10
N ASP A 8 -14.16 0.43 -7.84
CA ASP A 8 -14.57 1.13 -6.61
C ASP A 8 -14.31 0.27 -5.35
N ASP A 9 -14.48 -1.05 -5.45
CA ASP A 9 -14.22 -1.98 -4.34
C ASP A 9 -12.71 -2.12 -4.05
N ALA A 10 -11.87 -2.17 -5.08
CA ALA A 10 -10.42 -2.21 -4.91
C ALA A 10 -9.88 -0.91 -4.27
N SER A 11 -10.36 0.25 -4.74
CA SER A 11 -10.01 1.56 -4.18
C SER A 11 -10.43 1.70 -2.71
N LYS A 12 -11.62 1.22 -2.34
CA LYS A 12 -12.08 1.17 -0.95
C LYS A 12 -11.19 0.29 -0.07
N LYS A 13 -10.81 -0.90 -0.56
CA LYS A 13 -9.91 -1.82 0.16
C LYS A 13 -8.53 -1.20 0.40
N ILE A 14 -7.95 -0.54 -0.60
CA ILE A 14 -6.66 0.17 -0.48
C ILE A 14 -6.79 1.29 0.56
N THR A 15 -7.82 2.12 0.44
CA THR A 15 -8.06 3.25 1.35
C THR A 15 -8.25 2.80 2.80
N SER A 16 -9.02 1.73 3.03
CA SER A 16 -9.22 1.14 4.36
C SER A 16 -7.90 0.70 5.00
N ARG A 17 -7.00 0.10 4.21
CA ARG A 17 -5.67 -0.29 4.69
C ARG A 17 -4.79 0.90 5.04
N LEU A 18 -4.74 1.92 4.18
CA LEU A 18 -3.96 3.13 4.45
C LEU A 18 -4.46 3.88 5.69
N LYS A 19 -5.78 3.94 5.91
CA LYS A 19 -6.36 4.50 7.15
C LYS A 19 -5.89 3.73 8.39
N ARG A 20 -5.82 2.40 8.31
CA ARG A 20 -5.28 1.57 9.40
C ARG A 20 -3.80 1.83 9.64
N SER A 21 -2.99 1.88 8.57
CA SER A 21 -1.56 2.19 8.68
C SER A 21 -1.32 3.58 9.28
N ARG A 22 -2.18 4.57 8.98
CA ARG A 22 -2.14 5.89 9.62
C ARG A 22 -2.31 5.79 11.14
N GLY A 23 -3.35 5.10 11.61
CA GLY A 23 -3.55 4.92 13.06
C GLY A 23 -2.42 4.17 13.75
N GLN A 24 -1.76 3.22 13.04
CA GLN A 24 -0.56 2.56 13.56
C GLN A 24 0.64 3.53 13.66
N LEU A 25 0.82 4.42 12.69
CA LEU A 25 1.85 5.47 12.75
C LEU A 25 1.58 6.47 13.87
N ASP A 26 0.32 6.88 14.07
CA ASP A 26 -0.06 7.75 15.19
C ASP A 26 0.27 7.09 16.55
N ALA A 27 0.08 5.76 16.66
CA ALA A 27 0.48 5.01 17.84
C ALA A 27 2.01 4.94 18.01
N VAL A 28 2.77 4.74 16.92
CA VAL A 28 4.25 4.76 16.95
C VAL A 28 4.76 6.12 17.44
N LEU A 29 4.21 7.23 16.94
CA LEU A 29 4.58 8.57 17.39
C LEU A 29 4.34 8.74 18.89
N ARG A 30 3.17 8.32 19.39
CA ARG A 30 2.90 8.32 20.84
C ARG A 30 3.89 7.47 21.64
N MET A 31 4.25 6.28 21.14
CA MET A 31 5.25 5.44 21.79
C MET A 31 6.61 6.15 21.89
N MET A 32 6.99 6.91 20.87
CA MET A 32 8.23 7.69 20.89
C MET A 32 8.14 8.86 21.89
N ASP A 33 7.02 9.59 21.92
CA ASP A 33 6.77 10.68 22.87
C ASP A 33 6.76 10.19 24.33
N GLU A 34 6.24 8.98 24.57
CA GLU A 34 6.23 8.31 25.88
C GLU A 34 7.57 7.67 26.25
N GLY A 35 8.58 7.72 25.37
CA GLY A 35 9.90 7.13 25.61
C GLY A 35 9.90 5.60 25.69
N LYS A 36 9.02 4.92 24.94
CA LYS A 36 8.96 3.44 24.90
C LYS A 36 10.27 2.84 24.37
N PRO A 37 10.59 1.60 24.77
CA PRO A 37 11.79 0.90 24.29
C PRO A 37 11.89 0.81 22.76
N CYS A 38 13.09 1.02 22.22
CA CYS A 38 13.32 1.00 20.76
C CYS A 38 12.89 -0.31 20.09
N ASN A 39 13.03 -1.46 20.75
CA ASN A 39 12.59 -2.76 20.23
C ASN A 39 11.06 -2.82 20.04
N GLU A 40 10.29 -2.21 20.94
CA GLU A 40 8.83 -2.13 20.81
C GLU A 40 8.43 -1.21 19.66
N VAL A 41 9.10 -0.04 19.55
CA VAL A 41 8.90 0.91 18.44
C VAL A 41 9.23 0.25 17.09
N LEU A 42 10.37 -0.46 17.00
CA LEU A 42 10.78 -1.20 15.80
C LEU A 42 9.78 -2.29 15.40
N MET A 43 9.22 -3.00 16.37
CA MET A 43 8.19 -4.00 16.12
C MET A 43 6.93 -3.36 15.51
N GLN A 44 6.49 -2.21 16.02
CA GLN A 44 5.33 -1.51 15.46
C GLN A 44 5.62 -0.92 14.08
N LEU A 45 6.82 -0.35 13.87
CA LEU A 45 7.25 0.11 12.54
C LEU A 45 7.28 -1.03 11.51
N SER A 46 7.73 -2.22 11.91
CA SER A 46 7.69 -3.41 11.05
C SER A 46 6.24 -3.80 10.68
N ALA A 47 5.31 -3.72 11.64
CA ALA A 47 3.90 -3.95 11.38
C ALA A 47 3.30 -2.92 10.40
N VAL A 48 3.66 -1.64 10.55
CA VAL A 48 3.28 -0.57 9.61
C VAL A 48 3.83 -0.88 8.22
N LYS A 49 5.13 -1.20 8.10
CA LYS A 49 5.77 -1.56 6.83
C LYS A 49 5.01 -2.70 6.14
N SER A 50 4.73 -3.78 6.85
CA SER A 50 3.98 -4.92 6.31
C SER A 50 2.57 -4.53 5.83
N SER A 51 1.88 -3.64 6.55
CA SER A 51 0.57 -3.13 6.16
C SER A 51 0.63 -2.28 4.88
N VAL A 52 1.64 -1.41 4.77
CA VAL A 52 1.87 -0.57 3.59
C VAL A 52 2.26 -1.43 2.39
N ASP A 53 3.16 -2.41 2.55
CA ASP A 53 3.57 -3.33 1.47
C ASP A 53 2.36 -4.08 0.89
N LYS A 54 1.39 -4.46 1.74
CA LYS A 54 0.12 -5.06 1.28
C LYS A 54 -0.73 -4.07 0.48
N ALA A 55 -0.78 -2.79 0.86
CA ALA A 55 -1.49 -1.77 0.11
C ALA A 55 -0.83 -1.52 -1.27
N MET A 56 0.51 -1.48 -1.32
CA MET A 56 1.27 -1.36 -2.58
C MET A 56 0.95 -2.52 -3.55
N LYS A 57 0.90 -3.77 -3.05
CA LYS A 57 0.53 -4.94 -3.86
C LYS A 57 -0.88 -4.82 -4.46
N LEU A 58 -1.84 -4.27 -3.71
CA LEU A 58 -3.20 -4.06 -4.21
C LEU A 58 -3.25 -2.97 -5.30
N VAL A 59 -2.51 -1.87 -5.10
CA VAL A 59 -2.38 -0.81 -6.12
C VAL A 59 -1.76 -1.38 -7.40
N MET A 60 -0.71 -2.20 -7.27
CA MET A 60 -0.07 -2.84 -8.42
C MET A 60 -1.00 -3.83 -9.13
N ALA A 61 -1.73 -4.66 -8.39
CA ALA A 61 -2.73 -5.57 -8.96
C ALA A 61 -3.82 -4.80 -9.72
N GLN A 62 -4.24 -3.64 -9.20
CA GLN A 62 -5.20 -2.76 -9.89
C GLN A 62 -4.59 -2.18 -11.18
N ASN A 63 -3.33 -1.75 -11.16
CA ASN A 63 -2.63 -1.28 -12.35
C ASN A 63 -2.53 -2.37 -13.43
N ILE A 64 -2.12 -3.59 -13.05
CA ILE A 64 -2.06 -4.75 -13.95
C ILE A 64 -3.44 -5.05 -14.55
N ARG A 65 -4.49 -5.06 -13.73
CA ARG A 65 -5.86 -5.35 -14.20
C ARG A 65 -6.36 -4.29 -15.17
N ARG A 66 -6.07 -3.02 -14.93
CA ARG A 66 -6.45 -1.91 -15.82
C ARG A 66 -5.72 -1.99 -17.17
N ASN A 67 -4.49 -2.49 -17.15
CA ASN A 67 -3.63 -2.64 -18.32
C ASN A 67 -3.55 -4.10 -18.81
N SER A 68 -4.53 -4.96 -18.48
CA SER A 68 -4.43 -6.41 -18.74
C SER A 68 -4.37 -6.79 -20.22
N ASN A 69 -4.78 -5.88 -21.12
CA ASN A 69 -4.63 -6.00 -22.57
C ASN A 69 -3.53 -5.05 -23.08
N CYS A 70 -2.35 -5.10 -22.47
CA CYS A 70 -1.17 -4.33 -22.89
C CYS A 70 -0.94 -4.50 -24.40
N THR A 71 -1.31 -3.47 -25.16
CA THR A 71 -1.16 -3.45 -26.63
C THR A 71 -0.18 -2.37 -27.07
N SER A 72 0.31 -1.55 -26.13
CA SER A 72 1.26 -0.47 -26.38
C SER A 72 2.46 -0.53 -25.44
N GLU A 73 3.62 -0.13 -25.96
CA GLU A 73 4.88 -0.02 -25.18
C GLU A 73 4.72 0.90 -23.95
N LYS A 74 3.85 1.91 -24.02
CA LYS A 74 3.57 2.83 -22.90
C LYS A 74 2.96 2.11 -21.69
N GLN A 75 2.00 1.21 -21.90
CA GLN A 75 1.35 0.46 -20.82
C GLN A 75 2.32 -0.51 -20.13
N LEU A 76 3.21 -1.12 -20.91
CA LEU A 76 4.26 -1.99 -20.38
C LEU A 76 5.26 -1.18 -19.53
N ALA A 77 5.68 0.00 -20.00
CA ALA A 77 6.57 0.89 -19.27
C ALA A 77 5.96 1.39 -17.93
N GLU A 78 4.66 1.70 -17.88
CA GLU A 78 3.98 2.09 -16.64
C GLU A 78 3.92 0.95 -15.61
N LEU A 79 3.70 -0.27 -16.08
CA LEU A 79 3.71 -1.45 -15.23
C LEU A 79 5.11 -1.72 -14.67
N GLN A 80 6.14 -1.61 -15.53
CA GLN A 80 7.54 -1.81 -15.17
C GLN A 80 8.02 -0.78 -14.15
N LYS A 81 7.62 0.49 -14.32
CA LYS A 81 7.86 1.56 -13.34
C LYS A 81 7.22 1.27 -11.98
N SER A 82 6.00 0.74 -11.98
CA SER A 82 5.30 0.38 -10.74
C SER A 82 5.99 -0.78 -10.00
N LEU A 83 6.52 -1.77 -10.73
CA LEU A 83 7.31 -2.86 -10.17
C LEU A 83 8.64 -2.37 -9.58
N ASP A 84 9.36 -1.51 -10.30
CA ASP A 84 10.64 -0.95 -9.84
C ASP A 84 10.51 -0.18 -8.53
N LEU A 85 9.42 0.56 -8.35
CA LEU A 85 9.13 1.26 -7.10
C LEU A 85 8.97 0.29 -5.91
N MET A 86 8.41 -0.88 -6.13
CA MET A 86 8.23 -1.92 -5.09
C MET A 86 9.54 -2.66 -4.77
N LEU A 87 10.39 -2.90 -5.77
CA LEU A 87 11.63 -3.65 -5.59
C LEU A 87 12.76 -2.84 -4.94
N LYS A 88 12.69 -1.49 -5.01
CA LYS A 88 13.66 -0.58 -4.38
C LYS A 88 13.58 -0.54 -2.85
N THR A 89 12.57 -1.15 -2.24
CA THR A 89 12.32 -1.10 -0.78
C THR A 89 12.92 -2.29 -0.01
N LYS A 90 13.94 -2.97 -0.57
CA LYS A 90 14.67 -4.07 0.07
C LYS A 90 15.56 -3.59 1.21
#